data_AF-A0A7X5Q7F9-F1
#
_entry.id   AF-A0A7X5Q7F9-F1
#
_cell.length_a   1.000
_cell.length_b   1.000
_cell.length_c   1.000
_cell.angle_alpha   90.00
_cell.angle_beta   90.00
_cell.angle_gamma   90.00
#
_symmetry.space_group_name_H-M   'P 1'
#
loop_
_entity.id
_entity.type
_entity.pdbx_description
1 polymer ?
#
loop_
_entity_poly.entity_id
_entity_poly.type
_entity_poly.pdbx_seq_one_letter_code
_entity_poly.pdbx_strand_id
1 'polypeptide(L)'
;MRQHKVRLSVDCTENERMYIKMLAAKEKKTISEYLLSLTYKHMPKKRIPNKETQKVLRETEEGKNLENHDSLDDFWEAMGMNSNAED
;
A
#
# COMPACT_ATOMS: atom_id res chain seq x y z
N MET A 1 10.34 8.72 -12.62
CA MET A 1 10.83 7.47 -13.26
C MET A 1 9.72 6.86 -14.09
N ARG A 2 9.92 6.65 -15.40
CA ARG A 2 8.96 5.85 -16.21
C ARG A 2 9.07 4.41 -15.76
N GLN A 3 8.00 3.84 -15.21
CA GLN A 3 7.98 2.42 -14.86
C GLN A 3 8.08 1.60 -16.16
N HIS A 4 9.00 0.64 -16.18
CA HIS A 4 9.18 -0.26 -17.30
C HIS A 4 7.92 -1.12 -17.46
N LYS A 5 7.24 -1.00 -18.61
CA LYS A 5 6.06 -1.82 -18.92
C LYS A 5 6.51 -3.19 -19.42
N VAL A 6 5.93 -4.25 -18.85
CA VAL A 6 6.16 -5.64 -19.28
C VAL A 6 4.92 -6.14 -20.00
N ARG A 7 5.11 -7.02 -21.01
CA ARG A 7 4.01 -7.60 -21.78
C ARG A 7 3.34 -8.74 -20.98
N LEU A 8 2.02 -8.70 -20.88
CA LEU A 8 1.17 -9.79 -20.42
C LEU A 8 0.49 -10.45 -21.63
N SER A 9 0.54 -11.77 -21.71
CA SER A 9 -0.20 -12.58 -22.70
C SER A 9 -1.23 -13.43 -21.97
N VAL A 10 -2.45 -13.52 -22.50
CA VAL A 10 -3.56 -14.24 -21.89
C VAL A 10 -4.20 -15.12 -22.96
N ASP A 11 -4.23 -16.43 -22.72
CA ASP A 11 -4.98 -17.36 -23.54
C ASP A 11 -6.46 -17.30 -23.16
N CYS A 12 -7.32 -17.19 -24.17
CA CYS A 12 -8.76 -17.12 -23.99
C CYS A 12 -9.48 -17.64 -25.24
N THR A 13 -10.72 -18.08 -25.05
CA THR A 13 -11.64 -18.43 -26.14
C THR A 13 -12.08 -17.18 -26.89
N GLU A 14 -12.61 -17.36 -28.10
CA GLU A 14 -13.15 -16.24 -28.89
C GLU A 14 -14.28 -15.50 -28.18
N ASN A 15 -15.15 -16.25 -27.48
CA ASN A 15 -16.25 -15.71 -26.69
C ASN A 15 -15.75 -14.86 -25.53
N GLU A 16 -14.78 -15.35 -24.76
CA GLU A 16 -14.17 -14.58 -23.67
C GLU A 16 -13.53 -13.30 -24.20
N ARG A 17 -12.79 -13.38 -25.31
CA ARG A 17 -12.18 -12.20 -25.95
C ARG A 17 -13.24 -11.17 -26.36
N MET A 18 -14.37 -11.62 -26.90
CA MET A 18 -15.49 -10.75 -27.28
C MET A 18 -16.07 -10.04 -26.04
N TYR A 19 -16.37 -10.79 -24.98
CA TYR A 19 -16.91 -10.21 -23.75
C TYR A 19 -15.93 -9.23 -23.08
N ILE A 20 -14.64 -9.55 -23.04
CA ILE A 20 -13.60 -8.66 -22.52
C ILE A 20 -13.60 -7.33 -23.28
N LYS A 21 -13.69 -7.36 -24.62
CA LYS A 21 -13.78 -6.15 -25.46
C LYS A 21 -15.02 -5.32 -25.14
N MET A 22 -16.18 -5.97 -25.02
CA MET A 22 -17.45 -5.28 -24.72
C MET A 22 -17.40 -4.60 -23.35
N LEU A 23 -16.88 -5.29 -22.33
CA LEU A 23 -16.76 -4.75 -20.98
C LEU A 23 -15.77 -3.58 -20.91
N ALA A 24 -14.61 -3.71 -21.56
CA ALA A 24 -13.64 -2.63 -21.65
C ALA A 24 -14.23 -1.39 -22.34
N ALA A 25 -14.96 -1.57 -23.44
CA ALA A 25 -15.63 -0.48 -24.16
C ALA A 25 -16.72 0.20 -23.31
N LYS A 26 -17.53 -0.58 -22.59
CA LYS A 26 -18.57 -0.07 -21.67
C LYS A 26 -17.97 0.85 -20.59
N GLU A 27 -16.77 0.52 -20.11
CA GLU A 27 -16.03 1.32 -19.12
C GLU A 27 -15.11 2.39 -19.71
N LYS A 28 -15.11 2.58 -21.04
CA LYS A 28 -14.21 3.51 -21.76
C LYS A 28 -12.72 3.26 -21.47
N LYS A 29 -12.33 1.99 -21.35
CA LYS A 29 -10.96 1.53 -21.12
C LYS A 29 -10.44 0.74 -22.31
N THR A 30 -9.12 0.71 -22.49
CA THR A 30 -8.47 -0.32 -23.30
C THR A 30 -8.59 -1.69 -22.62
N ILE A 31 -8.39 -2.78 -23.37
CA ILE A 31 -8.40 -4.14 -22.81
C ILE A 31 -7.39 -4.27 -21.67
N SER A 32 -6.18 -3.75 -21.86
CA SER A 32 -5.11 -3.80 -20.85
C SER A 32 -5.49 -3.03 -19.59
N GLU A 33 -6.06 -1.83 -19.73
CA GLU A 33 -6.51 -1.03 -18.57
C GLU A 33 -7.67 -1.71 -17.85
N TYR A 34 -8.60 -2.31 -18.59
CA TYR A 34 -9.70 -3.06 -18.01
C TYR A 34 -9.18 -4.24 -17.18
N LEU A 35 -8.36 -5.12 -17.76
CA LEU A 35 -7.77 -6.27 -17.07
C LEU A 35 -6.94 -5.85 -15.85
N LEU A 36 -6.08 -4.83 -15.99
CA LEU A 36 -5.30 -4.32 -14.85
C LEU A 36 -6.20 -3.75 -13.75
N SER A 37 -7.28 -3.06 -14.10
CA SER A 37 -8.20 -2.49 -13.12
C SER A 37 -8.89 -3.54 -12.24
N LEU A 38 -9.15 -4.73 -12.78
CA LEU A 38 -9.69 -5.85 -12.01
C LEU A 38 -8.69 -6.36 -10.96
N THR A 39 -7.39 -6.23 -11.24
CA THR A 39 -6.32 -6.73 -10.38
C THR A 39 -5.83 -5.71 -9.35
N TYR A 40 -6.00 -4.39 -9.56
CA TYR A 40 -5.49 -3.36 -8.65
C TYR A 40 -5.98 -3.49 -7.21
N LYS A 41 -7.21 -3.98 -6.99
CA LYS A 41 -7.74 -4.24 -5.63
C LYS A 41 -7.00 -5.36 -4.90
N HIS A 42 -6.33 -6.25 -5.63
CA HIS A 42 -5.61 -7.41 -5.10
C HIS A 42 -4.08 -7.24 -5.14
N MET A 43 -3.57 -6.23 -5.84
CA MET A 43 -2.14 -5.96 -5.84
C MET A 43 -1.68 -5.51 -4.45
N PRO A 44 -0.46 -5.88 -4.02
CA PRO A 44 0.15 -5.32 -2.83
C PRO A 44 0.17 -3.80 -2.95
N LYS A 45 -0.65 -3.12 -2.14
CA LYS A 45 -0.55 -1.67 -2.02
C LYS A 45 0.78 -1.41 -1.35
N LYS A 46 1.75 -0.86 -2.08
CA LYS A 46 2.81 -0.09 -1.42
C LYS A 46 2.08 1.04 -0.72
N ARG A 47 1.79 0.87 0.58
CA ARG A 47 1.30 1.95 1.42
C ARG A 47 2.45 2.94 1.50
N ILE A 48 2.45 3.92 0.62
CA ILE A 48 3.31 5.08 0.76
C ILE A 48 2.86 5.73 2.07
N PRO A 49 3.74 5.88 3.07
CA PRO A 49 3.36 6.55 4.30
C PRO A 49 2.75 7.90 3.96
N ASN A 50 1.69 8.31 4.67
CA ASN A 50 1.08 9.62 4.42
C ASN A 50 2.11 10.73 4.75
N LYS A 51 1.80 11.98 4.42
CA LYS A 51 2.74 13.10 4.61
C LYS A 51 3.22 13.23 6.06
N GLU A 52 2.36 12.91 7.02
CA GLU A 52 2.65 12.97 8.44
C GLU A 52 3.63 11.87 8.85
N THR A 53 3.38 10.62 8.50
CA THR A 53 4.30 9.50 8.77
C THR A 53 5.65 9.71 8.08
N GLN A 54 5.69 10.24 6.85
CA GLN A 54 6.95 10.57 6.19
C GLN A 54 7.72 11.68 6.90
N LYS A 55 7.02 12.64 7.51
CA LYS A 55 7.65 13.71 8.28
C LYS A 55 8.27 13.15 9.55
N VAL A 56 7.54 12.34 10.30
CA VAL A 56 8.03 11.69 11.53
C VAL A 56 9.27 10.84 11.23
N LEU A 57 9.23 10.01 10.18
CA LEU A 57 10.39 9.20 9.79
C LEU A 57 11.65 10.04 9.49
N ARG A 58 11.50 11.19 8.81
CA ARG A 58 12.63 12.11 8.57
C ARG A 58 13.14 12.74 9.86
N GLU A 59 12.24 13.17 10.75
CA GLU A 59 12.63 13.75 12.03
C GLU A 59 13.38 12.73 12.90
N THR A 60 12.91 11.48 12.93
CA THR A 60 13.60 10.36 13.58
C THR A 60 14.99 10.12 13.01
N GLU A 61 15.16 10.09 11.68
CA GLU A 61 16.47 9.95 11.03
C GLU A 61 17.44 11.11 11.36
N GLU A 62 16.90 12.30 11.56
CA GLU A 62 17.64 13.51 11.94
C GLU A 62 17.90 13.60 13.46
N GLY A 63 17.47 12.61 14.25
CA GLY A 63 17.60 12.61 15.71
C GLY A 63 16.71 13.63 16.42
N LYS A 64 15.66 14.11 15.76
CA LYS A 64 14.71 15.11 16.30
C LYS A 64 13.49 14.42 16.88
N ASN A 65 12.90 15.04 17.92
CA ASN A 65 11.67 14.57 18.56
C ASN A 65 11.76 13.12 19.07
N LEU A 66 12.94 12.72 19.53
CA LEU A 66 13.18 11.43 20.18
C LEU A 66 13.19 11.62 21.69
N GLU A 67 12.49 10.74 22.39
CA GLU A 67 12.52 10.62 23.84
C GLU A 67 13.29 9.35 24.19
N ASN A 68 14.26 9.48 25.10
CA ASN A 68 15.04 8.34 25.58
C ASN A 68 14.50 7.94 26.95
N HIS A 69 14.41 6.65 27.18
CA HIS A 69 13.98 6.07 28.44
C HIS A 69 15.05 5.12 28.95
N ASP A 70 15.26 5.13 30.26
CA ASP A 70 16.32 4.36 30.90
C ASP A 70 15.97 2.87 31.07
N SER A 71 14.67 2.54 30.95
CA SER A 71 14.16 1.17 31.04
C SER A 71 12.83 1.00 30.29
N LEU A 72 12.38 -0.25 30.10
CA LEU A 72 11.08 -0.53 29.51
C LEU A 72 9.92 -0.08 30.40
N ASP A 73 10.06 -0.15 31.73
CA ASP A 73 9.02 0.30 32.65
C ASP A 73 8.80 1.81 32.55
N ASP A 74 9.89 2.58 32.50
CA ASP A 74 9.90 4.04 32.28
C ASP A 74 9.26 4.42 30.93
N PHE A 75 9.56 3.65 29.86
CA PHE A 75 8.92 3.84 28.56
C PHE A 75 7.40 3.63 28.61
N TRP A 76 6.92 2.59 29.29
CA TRP A 76 5.48 2.32 29.37
C TRP A 76 4.76 3.35 30.23
N GLU A 77 5.37 3.79 31.33
CA GLU A 77 4.84 4.86 32.18
C GLU A 77 4.71 6.18 31.38
N ALA A 78 5.73 6.55 30.61
CA ALA A 78 5.70 7.72 29.73
C ALA A 78 4.61 7.63 28.64
N MET A 79 4.34 6.42 28.14
CA MET A 79 3.24 6.15 27.22
C MET A 79 1.85 6.11 27.90
N GLY A 80 1.78 6.32 29.22
CA GLY A 80 0.55 6.29 30.00
C GLY A 80 -0.01 4.88 30.19
N MET A 81 0.82 3.84 30.05
CA MET A 81 0.44 2.44 30.24
C MET A 81 1.01 1.92 31.56
N ASN A 82 0.17 1.33 32.41
CA ASN A 82 0.65 0.60 33.58
C ASN A 82 1.18 -0.76 33.14
N SER A 83 2.47 -1.04 33.36
CA SER A 83 3.11 -2.33 33.09
C SER A 83 2.58 -3.49 33.97
N ASN A 84 1.72 -3.19 34.95
CA ASN A 84 1.08 -4.14 35.87
C ASN A 84 -0.40 -4.39 35.55
N ALA A 85 -0.84 -4.24 34.30
CA ALA A 85 -2.16 -4.75 33.90
C ALA A 85 -2.12 -6.29 33.92
N GLU A 86 -2.44 -6.89 35.06
CA GLU A 86 -2.85 -8.30 35.13
C GLU A 86 -4.14 -8.48 34.30
N ASP A 87 -4.15 -9.49 33.43
CA ASP A 87 -5.30 -9.91 32.60
C ASP A 87 -6.57 -10.22 33.42
#